data_AF-A0A225X457-F1
#
_entry.id   AF-A0A225X457-F1
#
_cell.length_a   1.000
_cell.length_b   1.000
_cell.length_c   1.000
_cell.angle_alpha   90.00
_cell.angle_beta   90.00
_cell.angle_gamma   90.00
#
_symmetry.space_group_name_H-M   'P 1'
#
loop_
_entity.id
_entity.type
_entity.pdbx_description
1 polymer ?
#
loop_
_entity_poly.entity_id
_entity_poly.type
_entity_poly.pdbx_seq_one_letter_code
_entity_poly.pdbx_strand_id
1 'polypeptide(L)' 'MFFAAVATPRCHPVLIQQDNAKPHVAPDDPGVVAEGTEGGWCIQLHCQPANSPDLNCLDVGPFHEI' A
#
# COMPACT_ATOMS: atom_id res chain seq x y z
N MET A 1 -6.33 -29.91 24.04
CA MET A 1 -6.21 -28.45 24.20
C MET A 1 -5.51 -27.94 22.95
N PHE A 2 -6.23 -27.32 22.02
CA PHE A 2 -5.63 -26.74 20.82
C PHE A 2 -5.19 -25.32 21.15
N PHE A 3 -3.88 -25.05 21.05
CA PHE A 3 -3.39 -23.68 20.99
C PHE A 3 -3.67 -23.16 19.59
N ALA A 4 -4.65 -22.27 19.43
CA ALA A 4 -4.65 -21.35 18.31
C ALA A 4 -3.61 -20.28 18.64
N ALA A 5 -2.45 -20.33 17.98
CA ALA A 5 -1.58 -19.16 17.93
C ALA A 5 -2.37 -18.07 17.20
N VAL A 6 -2.99 -17.16 17.95
CA VAL A 6 -3.32 -15.84 17.43
C VAL A 6 -1.96 -15.23 17.05
N ALA A 7 -1.60 -15.32 15.78
CA ALA A 7 -0.58 -14.48 15.21
C ALA A 7 -1.10 -13.05 15.38
N THR A 8 -0.64 -12.36 16.42
CA THR A 8 -0.83 -10.90 16.50
C THR A 8 -0.18 -10.33 15.25
N PRO A 9 -0.93 -9.68 14.34
CA PRO A 9 -0.34 -9.06 13.17
C PRO A 9 0.71 -8.07 13.67
N ARG A 10 1.85 -7.98 12.98
CA ARG A 10 2.82 -6.91 13.22
C ARG A 10 2.18 -5.61 12.72
N CYS A 11 1.15 -5.08 13.37
CA CYS A 11 0.21 -4.13 12.75
C CYS A 11 0.73 -2.68 12.68
N HIS A 12 2.03 -2.50 12.44
CA HIS A 12 2.46 -1.24 11.84
C HIS A 12 2.09 -1.28 10.36
N PRO A 13 1.18 -0.40 9.91
CA PRO A 13 0.73 -0.41 8.53
C PRO A 13 1.88 0.00 7.61
N VAL A 14 2.09 -0.78 6.55
CA VAL A 14 2.96 -0.41 5.44
C VAL A 14 2.09 0.24 4.39
N LEU A 15 2.29 1.53 4.18
CA LEU A 15 1.54 2.31 3.21
C LEU A 15 2.28 2.30 1.88
N ILE A 16 1.61 1.82 0.83
CA ILE A 16 2.09 1.89 -0.55
C ILE A 16 1.33 3.00 -1.23
N GLN A 17 2.05 3.99 -1.77
CA GLN A 17 1.47 5.06 -2.58
C GLN A 17 1.60 4.73 -4.07
N GLN A 18 0.49 4.78 -4.80
CA GLN A 18 0.44 4.69 -6.27
C GLN A 18 0.12 6.05 -6.87
N ASP A 19 0.77 6.37 -7.99
CA ASP A 19 0.46 7.56 -8.78
C ASP A 19 -0.93 7.47 -9.42
N ASN A 20 -1.46 8.61 -9.86
CA ASN A 20 -2.78 8.67 -10.49
C ASN A 20 -2.72 8.45 -12.02
N ALA A 21 -1.65 7.83 -12.53
CA ALA A 21 -1.69 7.19 -13.84
C ALA A 21 -2.82 6.16 -13.80
N LYS A 22 -3.56 6.02 -14.92
CA LYS A 22 -4.81 5.25 -15.00
C LYS A 22 -4.73 3.99 -14.10
N PRO A 23 -5.44 3.96 -12.96
CA PRO A 23 -5.08 3.05 -11.87
C PRO A 23 -5.16 1.61 -12.34
N HIS A 24 -4.07 0.86 -12.12
CA HIS A 24 -4.01 -0.55 -12.49
C HIS A 24 -4.94 -1.40 -11.60
N VAL A 25 -5.29 -0.90 -10.40
CA VAL A 25 -6.13 -1.57 -9.40
C VAL A 25 -6.67 -0.52 -8.41
N ALA A 26 -7.84 -0.78 -7.80
CA ALA A 26 -8.41 0.11 -6.78
C ALA A 26 -7.76 -0.12 -5.39
N PRO A 27 -7.61 0.90 -4.54
CA PRO A 27 -7.08 0.76 -3.17
C PRO A 27 -7.79 -0.30 -2.30
N ASP A 28 -9.09 -0.47 -2.53
CA ASP A 28 -9.99 -1.39 -1.84
C ASP A 28 -10.23 -2.69 -2.63
N ASP A 29 -9.42 -2.97 -3.65
CA ASP A 29 -9.49 -4.22 -4.39
C ASP A 29 -9.40 -5.43 -3.44
N PRO A 30 -10.39 -6.35 -3.46
CA PRO A 30 -10.42 -7.47 -2.51
C PRO A 30 -9.21 -8.39 -2.60
N GLY A 31 -8.60 -8.53 -3.79
CA GLY A 31 -7.39 -9.32 -3.98
C GLY A 31 -6.19 -8.65 -3.31
N VAL A 32 -6.04 -7.34 -3.52
CA VAL A 32 -4.96 -6.57 -2.85
C VAL A 32 -5.09 -6.58 -1.33
N VAL A 33 -6.31 -6.43 -0.80
CA VAL A 33 -6.53 -6.48 0.66
C VAL A 33 -6.21 -7.86 1.22
N ALA A 34 -6.61 -8.93 0.54
CA ALA A 34 -6.35 -10.30 0.98
C ALA A 34 -4.83 -10.60 1.00
N GLU A 35 -4.12 -10.28 -0.08
CA GLU A 35 -2.67 -10.48 -0.18
C GLU A 35 -1.90 -9.56 0.78
N GLY A 36 -2.34 -8.32 0.93
CA GLY A 36 -1.72 -7.33 1.84
C GLY A 36 -1.88 -7.66 3.32
N THR A 37 -2.79 -8.58 3.66
CA THR A 37 -3.02 -9.06 5.03
C THR A 37 -2.59 -10.51 5.25
N GLU A 38 -2.13 -11.19 4.21
CA GLU A 38 -1.59 -12.55 4.31
C GLU A 38 -0.40 -12.59 5.27
N GLY A 39 -0.19 -13.69 6.00
CA GLY A 39 0.99 -13.88 6.83
C GLY A 39 1.15 -12.89 8.00
N GLY A 40 0.09 -12.16 8.36
CA GLY A 40 0.12 -11.17 9.45
C GLY A 40 0.72 -9.81 9.06
N TRP A 41 0.81 -9.54 7.75
CA TRP A 41 1.12 -8.22 7.21
C TRP A 41 -0.08 -7.27 7.34
N CYS A 42 0.19 -5.97 7.23
CA CYS A 42 -0.82 -4.92 7.20
C CYS A 42 -0.42 -3.90 6.13
N ILE A 43 -0.53 -4.31 4.87
CA ILE A 43 -0.19 -3.48 3.72
C ILE A 43 -1.45 -2.78 3.23
N GLN A 44 -1.36 -1.47 3.01
CA GLN A 44 -2.47 -0.65 2.54
C GLN A 44 -2.04 0.14 1.31
N LEU A 45 -2.87 0.09 0.27
CA LEU A 45 -2.66 0.84 -0.96
C LEU A 45 -3.37 2.19 -0.87
N HIS A 46 -2.68 3.26 -1.27
CA HIS A 46 -3.21 4.62 -1.34
C HIS A 46 -2.92 5.21 -2.71
N CYS A 47 -3.95 5.74 -3.38
CA CYS A 47 -3.76 6.51 -4.60
C CYS A 47 -3.49 7.98 -4.28
N GLN A 48 -2.65 8.60 -5.09
CA GLN A 48 -2.46 10.04 -5.03
C GLN A 48 -3.72 10.81 -5.43
N PRO A 49 -3.94 12.01 -4.87
CA PRO A 49 -4.90 12.95 -5.40
C PRO A 49 -4.61 13.28 -6.87
N ALA A 50 -5.67 13.51 -7.66
CA ALA A 50 -5.54 13.81 -9.07
C ALA A 50 -4.75 15.11 -9.30
N ASN A 51 -3.81 15.08 -10.26
CA ASN A 51 -2.92 16.20 -10.62
C ASN A 51 -2.07 16.72 -9.46
N SER A 52 -1.63 15.85 -8.55
CA SER A 52 -0.73 16.20 -7.43
C SER A 52 0.65 15.52 -7.53
N PRO A 53 1.45 15.87 -8.55
CA PRO A 53 2.80 15.30 -8.73
C PRO A 53 3.74 15.65 -7.57
N ASP A 54 3.48 16.76 -6.89
CA ASP A 54 4.19 17.23 -5.69
C ASP A 54 3.99 16.32 -4.45
N LEU A 55 3.02 15.41 -4.51
CA LEU A 55 2.78 14.45 -3.44
C LEU A 55 3.47 13.11 -3.67
N ASN A 56 4.15 12.90 -4.82
CA ASN A 56 4.81 11.63 -5.12
C ASN A 56 6.27 11.72 -4.72
N CYS A 57 6.70 10.94 -3.74
CA CYS A 57 8.11 10.92 -3.37
C CYS A 57 9.00 10.47 -4.53
N LEU A 58 8.46 9.72 -5.51
CA LEU A 58 9.17 9.33 -6.72
C LEU A 58 9.28 10.48 -7.74
N ASP A 59 8.32 11.40 -7.79
CA ASP A 59 8.35 12.56 -8.71
C ASP A 59 9.08 13.78 -8.11
N VAL A 60 9.13 13.87 -6.78
CA VAL A 60 9.78 14.95 -6.00
C VAL A 60 11.20 14.56 -5.54
N GLY A 61 11.53 13.27 -5.53
CA GLY A 61 12.85 12.76 -5.17
C GLY A 61 13.90 12.90 -6.28
N PRO A 62 15.14 12.41 -6.07
CA PRO A 62 16.28 12.60 -6.98
C PRO A 62 16.10 12.01 -8.40
N PHE A 63 14.97 11.36 -8.68
CA PHE A 63 14.60 10.90 -10.01
C PHE A 63 14.12 12.02 -10.94
N HIS A 64 13.89 13.23 -10.41
CA HIS A 64 13.63 14.43 -11.22
C HIS A 64 14.90 15.00 -11.88
N GLU A 65 16.09 14.53 -11.50
CA GLU A 65 17.40 15.07 -11.94
C GLU A 65 18.19 14.15 -12.90
N ILE A 66 17.52 13.33 -13.72
CA ILE A 66 18.18 12.55 -14.79
C ILE A 66 17.78 13.06 -16.17
#